data_AF-A0A9N8VJN1-F1
#
_entry.id   AF-A0A9N8VJN1-F1
#
_cell.length_a   1.000
_cell.length_b   1.000
_cell.length_c   1.000
_cell.angle_alpha   90.00
_cell.angle_beta   90.00
_cell.angle_gamma   90.00
#
_symmetry.space_group_name_H-M   'P 1'
#
loop_
_entity.id
_entity.type
_entity.pdbx_description
1 polymer ?
#
loop_
_entity_poly.entity_id
_entity_poly.type
_entity_poly.pdbx_seq_one_letter_code
_entity_poly.pdbx_strand_id
1 'polypeptide(L)'
;METKEHESFKESDSDDSENELDVRKNKHRLKPVDIQRQQLERLLQRVEKPVNIPEITDKPKLKAPKDIVRNVQGSSAGAGSGEFHVYRAHRRREYTRLKIMEEEAKKSQETKPNKSSFKIRTALNNRLFYLLNNGDQ
;
A
#
# COMPACT_ATOMS: atom_id res chain seq x y z
N MET A 1 70.80 -3.30 -8.53
CA MET A 1 70.04 -3.23 -9.79
C MET A 1 68.58 -3.15 -9.40
N GLU A 2 68.12 -1.95 -9.07
CA GLU A 2 67.58 -0.95 -10.00
C GLU A 2 66.17 -1.28 -10.47
N THR A 3 65.34 -0.26 -10.33
CA THR A 3 63.90 -0.15 -10.46
C THR A 3 63.44 -0.29 -11.90
N LYS A 4 62.17 -0.69 -12.08
CA LYS A 4 61.36 -0.18 -13.18
C LYS A 4 59.96 0.10 -12.67
N GLU A 5 59.62 1.37 -12.73
CA GLU A 5 58.30 1.93 -12.48
C GLU A 5 57.34 1.58 -13.61
N HIS A 6 56.05 1.56 -13.28
CA HIS A 6 55.01 2.03 -14.18
C HIS A 6 53.97 2.79 -13.35
N GLU A 7 54.06 4.12 -13.42
CA GLU A 7 52.95 5.04 -13.19
C GLU A 7 51.86 4.83 -14.27
N SER A 8 50.59 4.92 -13.87
CA SER A 8 49.52 5.63 -14.61
C SER A 8 48.17 5.50 -13.88
N PHE A 9 47.90 6.50 -13.04
CA PHE A 9 46.68 7.32 -12.94
C PHE A 9 45.36 6.82 -13.56
N LYS A 10 44.30 6.79 -12.72
CA LYS A 10 42.86 7.11 -12.94
C LYS A 10 42.07 6.58 -11.74
N GLU A 11 41.12 7.25 -11.12
CA GLU A 11 40.59 8.61 -11.15
C GLU A 11 39.83 8.69 -9.81
N SER A 12 40.10 9.73 -9.03
CA SER A 12 39.49 9.95 -7.73
C SER A 12 38.09 10.53 -7.91
N ASP A 13 37.04 9.72 -7.78
CA ASP A 13 35.69 10.23 -7.50
C ASP A 13 35.60 10.56 -6.01
N SER A 14 36.33 11.61 -5.63
CA SER A 14 36.15 12.33 -4.38
C SER A 14 35.35 13.58 -4.70
N ASP A 15 34.05 13.54 -4.48
CA ASP A 15 33.20 14.72 -4.27
C ASP A 15 31.91 14.27 -3.56
N ASP A 16 32.04 13.94 -2.28
CA ASP A 16 30.91 14.02 -1.33
C ASP A 16 31.39 14.83 -0.11
N SER A 17 32.12 15.92 -0.38
CA SER A 17 32.47 16.92 0.60
C SER A 17 31.33 17.93 0.73
N GLU A 18 30.79 17.97 1.95
CA GLU A 18 30.23 19.16 2.57
C GLU A 18 28.86 19.63 2.06
N ASN A 19 27.83 19.01 2.63
CA ASN A 19 26.70 19.80 3.12
C ASN A 19 26.23 19.33 4.49
N GLU A 20 27.20 19.15 5.40
CA GLU A 20 26.94 19.10 6.84
C GLU A 20 26.89 20.54 7.38
N LEU A 21 25.94 21.33 6.87
CA LEU A 21 25.44 22.44 7.66
C LEU A 21 24.63 21.83 8.78
N ASP A 22 25.23 21.81 9.97
CA ASP A 22 24.60 21.55 11.26
C ASP A 22 23.57 22.65 11.57
N VAL A 23 22.55 22.75 10.73
CA VAL A 23 21.36 23.56 10.97
C VAL A 23 20.63 22.82 12.05
N ARG A 24 20.84 23.25 13.30
CA ARG A 24 19.96 22.96 14.44
C ARG A 24 18.55 22.95 13.89
N LYS A 25 17.97 21.76 13.70
CA LYS A 25 16.62 21.60 13.18
C LYS A 25 15.73 22.21 14.25
N ASN A 26 15.46 23.50 14.11
CA ASN A 26 14.46 24.17 14.90
C ASN A 26 13.20 23.34 14.69
N LYS A 27 12.82 22.62 15.74
CA LYS A 27 11.65 21.73 15.80
C LYS A 27 10.39 22.60 15.86
N HIS A 28 10.29 23.56 14.94
CA HIS A 28 9.08 24.31 14.73
C HIS A 28 8.04 23.32 14.23
N ARG A 29 6.84 23.37 14.81
CA ARG A 29 5.70 22.61 14.33
C ARG A 29 5.40 23.10 12.92
N LEU A 30 5.91 22.38 11.91
CA LEU A 30 5.73 22.70 10.51
C LEU A 30 4.23 22.79 10.20
N LYS A 31 3.82 23.84 9.51
CA LYS A 31 2.45 23.93 9.00
C LYS A 31 2.27 22.87 7.90
N PRO A 32 1.04 22.43 7.61
CA PRO A 32 0.78 21.48 6.52
C PRO A 32 1.42 21.92 5.18
N VAL A 33 1.42 23.23 4.91
CA VAL A 33 2.03 23.84 3.72
C VAL A 33 3.55 23.66 3.70
N ASP A 34 4.22 23.79 4.85
CA ASP A 34 5.68 23.63 4.94
C ASP A 34 6.11 22.18 4.67
N ILE A 35 5.30 21.21 5.11
CA ILE A 35 5.53 19.78 4.86
C ILE A 35 5.40 19.47 3.36
N GLN A 36 4.38 20.03 2.72
CA GLN A 36 4.18 19.86 1.27
C GLN A 36 5.34 20.48 0.48
N ARG A 37 5.78 21.69 0.85
CA ARG A 37 6.95 22.34 0.22
C ARG A 37 8.20 21.46 0.31
N GLN A 38 8.51 20.91 1.49
CA GLN A 38 9.66 20.01 1.67
C GLN A 38 9.55 18.72 0.83
N GLN A 39 8.34 18.17 0.67
CA GLN A 39 8.11 17.02 -0.20
C GLN A 39 8.34 17.37 -1.68
N LEU A 40 7.89 18.54 -2.12
CA LEU A 40 8.12 19.03 -3.48
C LEU A 40 9.60 19.28 -3.75
N GLU A 41 10.32 19.95 -2.84
CA GLU A 41 11.76 20.17 -2.96
C GLU A 41 12.53 18.86 -3.15
N ARG A 42 12.18 17.81 -2.39
CA ARG A 42 12.77 16.47 -2.53
C ARG A 42 12.46 15.80 -3.86
N LEU A 43 11.24 15.96 -4.38
CA LEU A 43 10.84 15.39 -5.67
C LEU A 43 11.54 16.11 -6.84
N LEU A 44 11.67 17.44 -6.76
CA LEU A 44 12.29 18.27 -7.79
C LEU A 44 13.82 18.12 -7.86
N GLN A 45 14.48 17.66 -6.79
CA GLN A 45 15.92 17.33 -6.82
C GLN A 45 16.27 16.23 -7.82
N ARG A 46 15.34 15.32 -8.15
CA ARG A 46 15.57 14.20 -9.09
C ARG A 46 14.39 14.00 -10.03
N VAL A 47 14.22 14.94 -10.96
CA VAL A 47 13.09 14.97 -11.91
C VAL A 47 13.03 13.75 -12.82
N GLU A 48 14.17 13.15 -13.18
CA GLU A 48 14.22 12.00 -14.10
C GLU A 48 13.77 10.68 -13.46
N LYS A 49 13.75 10.59 -12.13
CA LYS A 49 13.36 9.35 -11.44
C LYS A 49 11.82 9.21 -11.45
N PRO A 50 11.25 8.13 -12.02
CA PRO A 50 9.81 7.94 -11.98
C PRO A 50 9.34 7.81 -10.52
N VAL A 51 8.32 8.59 -10.17
CA VAL A 51 7.71 8.56 -8.85
C VAL A 51 6.84 7.30 -8.74
N ASN A 52 7.14 6.44 -7.77
CA ASN A 52 6.32 5.27 -7.51
C ASN A 52 5.06 5.68 -6.72
N ILE A 53 3.92 5.73 -7.40
CA ILE A 53 2.62 5.90 -6.75
C ILE A 53 2.16 4.51 -6.31
N PRO A 54 1.99 4.24 -5.00
CA PRO A 54 1.56 2.93 -4.56
C PRO A 54 0.17 2.64 -5.11
N GLU A 55 0.04 1.48 -5.76
CA GLU A 55 -1.27 0.97 -6.14
C GLU A 55 -2.11 0.73 -4.89
N ILE A 56 -3.42 0.93 -5.02
CA ILE A 56 -4.36 0.70 -3.92
C ILE A 56 -4.21 -0.76 -3.50
N THR A 57 -3.79 -0.97 -2.25
CA THR A 57 -3.58 -2.32 -1.74
C THR A 57 -4.89 -3.08 -1.73
N ASP A 58 -4.84 -4.29 -2.28
CA ASP A 58 -5.94 -5.22 -2.19
C ASP A 58 -6.31 -5.47 -0.72
N LYS A 59 -7.60 -5.63 -0.46
CA LYS A 59 -8.08 -6.04 0.87
C LYS A 59 -7.37 -7.33 1.29
N PRO A 60 -7.13 -7.53 2.60
CA PRO A 60 -6.51 -8.77 3.08
C PRO A 60 -7.36 -9.98 2.68
N LYS A 61 -6.90 -10.75 1.70
CA LYS A 61 -7.53 -11.99 1.23
C LYS A 61 -6.89 -13.17 1.97
N LEU A 62 -7.70 -14.09 2.45
CA LEU A 62 -7.20 -15.36 2.96
C LEU A 62 -6.73 -16.24 1.81
N LYS A 63 -5.62 -16.95 2.02
CA LYS A 63 -5.17 -17.98 1.09
C LYS A 63 -6.21 -19.09 1.03
N ALA A 64 -6.50 -19.56 -0.17
CA ALA A 64 -7.40 -20.69 -0.38
C ALA A 64 -6.92 -21.92 0.42
N PRO A 65 -7.83 -22.76 0.93
CA PRO A 65 -7.46 -24.04 1.53
C PRO A 65 -6.72 -24.91 0.49
N LYS A 66 -5.85 -25.80 0.96
CA LYS A 66 -5.16 -26.76 0.08
C LYS A 66 -6.14 -27.88 -0.28
N ASP A 67 -6.15 -28.29 -1.54
CA ASP A 67 -7.03 -29.37 -2.02
C ASP A 67 -6.68 -30.73 -1.42
N ILE A 68 -5.38 -31.02 -1.26
CA ILE A 68 -4.89 -32.30 -0.73
C ILE A 68 -3.99 -32.06 0.47
N VAL A 69 -4.38 -32.63 1.61
CA VAL A 69 -3.57 -32.72 2.81
C VAL A 69 -2.95 -34.12 2.87
N ARG A 70 -1.63 -34.21 2.80
CA ARG A 70 -0.91 -35.49 2.74
C ARG A 70 -0.67 -36.14 4.10
N ASN A 71 -0.90 -35.40 5.18
CA ASN A 71 -0.51 -35.76 6.55
C ASN A 71 -1.74 -36.02 7.44
N VAL A 72 -2.79 -36.63 6.89
CA VAL A 72 -4.01 -36.94 7.64
C VAL A 72 -3.79 -38.22 8.44
N GLN A 73 -3.76 -38.10 9.77
CA GLN A 73 -3.72 -39.23 10.68
C GLN A 73 -5.07 -39.98 10.63
N GLY A 74 -5.06 -41.31 10.77
CA GLY A 74 -6.29 -42.11 10.70
C GLY A 74 -7.34 -41.69 11.73
N SER A 75 -8.64 -41.89 11.41
CA SER A 75 -9.76 -41.39 12.22
C SER A 75 -9.83 -41.93 13.66
N SER A 76 -9.20 -43.07 13.93
CA SER A 76 -9.11 -43.69 15.27
C SER A 76 -7.78 -43.46 15.98
N ALA A 77 -6.83 -42.77 15.35
CA ALA A 77 -5.53 -42.53 15.93
C ALA A 77 -5.61 -41.40 16.98
N GLY A 78 -4.95 -41.59 18.13
CA GLY A 78 -5.04 -40.66 19.27
C GLY A 78 -4.46 -39.27 19.01
N ALA A 79 -4.78 -38.31 19.88
CA ALA A 79 -4.30 -36.93 19.76
C ALA A 79 -2.76 -36.86 19.93
N GLY A 80 -2.07 -36.49 18.86
CA GLY A 80 -0.63 -36.22 18.89
C GLY A 80 -0.30 -34.86 19.51
N SER A 81 0.96 -34.67 19.94
CA SER A 81 1.42 -33.40 20.54
C SER A 81 1.32 -32.19 19.61
N GLY A 82 1.36 -32.41 18.29
CA GLY A 82 1.20 -31.36 17.28
C GLY A 82 -0.24 -30.96 16.97
N GLU A 83 -1.22 -31.78 17.35
CA GLU A 83 -2.62 -31.59 16.96
C GLU A 83 -3.21 -30.30 17.55
N PHE A 84 -2.78 -29.92 18.76
CA PHE A 84 -3.16 -28.65 19.36
C PHE A 84 -2.73 -27.44 18.49
N HIS A 85 -1.54 -27.48 17.91
CA HIS A 85 -1.07 -26.39 17.06
C HIS A 85 -1.79 -26.36 15.71
N VAL A 86 -2.15 -27.52 15.17
CA VAL A 86 -2.99 -27.64 13.96
C VAL A 86 -4.34 -26.99 14.21
N TYR A 87 -5.03 -27.36 15.30
CA TYR A 87 -6.30 -26.74 15.70
C TYR A 87 -6.15 -25.23 15.89
N ARG A 88 -5.13 -24.77 16.62
CA ARG A 88 -4.88 -23.34 16.87
C ARG A 88 -4.70 -22.57 15.56
N ALA A 89 -3.99 -23.13 14.59
CA ALA A 89 -3.81 -22.51 13.27
C ALA A 89 -5.11 -22.49 12.46
N HIS A 90 -5.84 -23.60 12.44
CA HIS A 90 -7.12 -23.72 11.72
C HIS A 90 -8.17 -22.76 12.29
N ARG A 91 -8.29 -22.70 13.62
CA ARG A 91 -9.21 -21.79 14.32
C ARG A 91 -8.96 -20.32 13.98
N ARG A 92 -7.70 -19.89 13.97
CA ARG A 92 -7.35 -18.52 13.57
C ARG A 92 -7.72 -18.23 12.13
N ARG A 93 -7.43 -19.16 11.20
CA ARG A 93 -7.80 -19.02 9.79
C ARG A 93 -9.31 -18.88 9.63
N GLU A 94 -10.09 -19.73 10.29
CA GLU A 94 -11.56 -19.70 10.21
C GLU A 94 -12.15 -18.44 10.82
N TYR A 95 -11.63 -17.96 11.95
CA TYR A 95 -12.10 -16.70 12.54
C TYR A 95 -11.82 -15.50 11.65
N THR A 96 -10.64 -15.43 11.04
CA THR A 96 -10.36 -14.39 10.05
C THR A 96 -11.29 -14.51 8.84
N ARG A 97 -11.64 -15.74 8.42
CA ARG A 97 -12.53 -15.96 7.27
C ARG A 97 -13.94 -15.46 7.54
N LEU A 98 -14.49 -15.82 8.69
CA LEU A 98 -15.79 -15.35 9.15
C LEU A 98 -15.81 -13.83 9.27
N LYS A 99 -14.78 -13.24 9.88
CA LYS A 99 -14.66 -11.79 10.01
C LYS A 99 -14.66 -11.06 8.67
N ILE A 100 -13.87 -11.53 7.69
CA ILE A 100 -13.84 -10.92 6.34
C ILE A 100 -15.21 -11.04 5.67
N MET A 101 -15.85 -12.20 5.76
CA MET A 101 -17.18 -12.44 5.18
C MET A 101 -18.25 -11.52 5.79
N GLU A 102 -18.23 -11.34 7.10
CA GLU A 102 -19.13 -10.42 7.82
C GLU A 102 -18.89 -8.97 7.44
N GLU A 103 -17.63 -8.52 7.37
CA GLU A 103 -17.26 -7.17 6.94
C GLU A 103 -17.69 -6.88 5.49
N GLU A 104 -17.51 -7.85 4.59
CA GLU A 104 -17.96 -7.75 3.20
C GLU A 104 -19.48 -7.73 3.07
N ALA A 105 -20.19 -8.54 3.85
CA ALA A 105 -21.65 -8.52 3.90
C ALA A 105 -22.15 -7.15 4.39
N LYS A 106 -21.58 -6.62 5.49
CA LYS A 106 -21.93 -5.31 6.04
C LYS A 106 -21.67 -4.18 5.04
N LYS A 107 -20.47 -4.13 4.44
CA LYS A 107 -20.13 -3.14 3.41
C LYS A 107 -21.04 -3.23 2.19
N SER A 108 -21.43 -4.44 1.80
CA SER A 108 -22.35 -4.64 0.68
C SER A 108 -23.74 -4.10 0.99
N GLN A 109 -24.24 -4.27 2.22
CA GLN A 109 -25.51 -3.68 2.64
C GLN A 109 -25.46 -2.15 2.70
N GLU A 110 -24.38 -1.58 3.26
CA GLU A 110 -24.23 -0.12 3.37
C GLU A 110 -24.03 0.57 2.01
N THR A 111 -23.34 -0.07 1.07
CA THR A 111 -23.07 0.55 -0.24
C THR A 111 -24.27 0.52 -1.20
N LYS A 112 -25.21 -0.43 -1.05
CA LYS A 112 -26.43 -0.52 -1.87
C LYS A 112 -27.29 0.76 -1.83
N PRO A 113 -27.74 1.28 -0.67
CA PRO A 113 -28.58 2.48 -0.60
C PRO A 113 -27.83 3.76 -0.99
N ASN A 114 -26.52 3.81 -0.73
CA ASN A 114 -25.68 4.96 -1.08
C ASN A 114 -25.45 5.06 -2.60
N LYS A 115 -25.32 3.93 -3.31
CA LYS A 115 -25.14 3.93 -4.77
C LYS A 115 -26.42 4.26 -5.54
N SER A 116 -27.58 3.77 -5.09
CA SER A 116 -28.86 4.06 -5.74
C SER A 116 -29.23 5.54 -5.62
N SER A 117 -29.10 6.12 -4.42
CA SER A 117 -29.33 7.55 -4.19
C SER A 117 -28.32 8.43 -4.94
N PHE A 118 -27.04 8.04 -4.99
CA PHE A 118 -26.04 8.74 -5.78
C PHE A 118 -26.37 8.74 -7.28
N LYS A 119 -26.74 7.60 -7.85
CA LYS A 119 -27.11 7.51 -9.28
C LYS A 119 -28.27 8.42 -9.64
N ILE A 120 -29.32 8.44 -8.82
CA ILE A 120 -30.49 9.31 -9.03
C ILE A 120 -30.05 10.78 -8.98
N ARG A 121 -29.29 11.16 -7.95
CA ARG A 121 -28.79 12.53 -7.79
C ARG A 121 -27.87 12.96 -8.94
N THR A 122 -26.95 12.10 -9.38
CA THR A 122 -26.06 12.38 -10.52
C THR A 122 -26.84 12.51 -11.83
N ALA A 123 -27.83 11.64 -12.07
CA ALA A 123 -28.68 11.72 -13.26
C ALA A 123 -29.51 13.02 -13.29
N LEU A 124 -30.06 13.43 -12.14
CA LEU A 124 -30.79 14.69 -12.01
C LEU A 124 -29.87 15.90 -12.23
N ASN A 125 -28.67 15.90 -11.66
CA ASN A 125 -27.70 16.99 -11.85
C ASN A 125 -27.21 17.10 -13.30
N ASN A 126 -26.92 15.97 -13.96
CA ASN A 126 -26.56 15.97 -15.36
C ASN A 126 -27.72 16.48 -16.24
N ARG A 127 -28.95 16.01 -15.97
CA ARG A 127 -30.15 16.48 -16.70
C ARG A 127 -30.42 17.97 -16.49
N LEU A 128 -30.26 18.49 -15.27
CA LEU A 128 -30.34 19.92 -14.97
C LEU A 128 -29.27 20.72 -15.72
N PHE A 129 -28.04 20.22 -15.78
CA PHE A 129 -26.95 20.88 -16.52
C PHE A 129 -27.21 20.97 -18.03
N TYR A 130 -27.77 19.92 -18.65
CA TYR A 130 -28.13 19.95 -20.07
C TYR A 130 -29.26 20.95 -20.38
N LEU A 131 -30.25 21.04 -19.48
CA LEU A 131 -31.38 21.96 -19.63
C LEU A 131 -31.00 23.43 -19.40
N LEU A 132 -30.05 23.72 -18.50
CA LEU A 132 -29.57 25.09 -18.30
C LEU A 132 -28.67 25.60 -19.44
N ASN A 133 -27.92 24.72 -20.11
CA ASN A 133 -26.94 25.13 -21.12
C ASN A 133 -27.42 25.02 -22.57
N ASN A 134 -28.46 24.24 -22.86
CA ASN A 134 -28.98 24.03 -24.22
C ASN A 134 -30.48 24.38 -24.33
N GLY A 135 -31.02 25.12 -23.35
CA GLY A 135 -32.44 25.30 -23.15
C GLY A 135 -33.12 26.46 -23.89
N ASP A 136 -32.40 27.33 -24.61
CA ASP A 136 -33.00 28.39 -25.42
C ASP A 136 -32.15 28.69 -26.67
N GLN A 137 -32.66 28.24 -27.82
CA GLN A 137 -32.54 28.86 -29.14
C GLN A 137 -33.93 28.81 -29.79
#